data_AF-A0A7C4NE32-F1
#
_entry.id   AF-A0A7C4NE32-F1
#
_cell.length_a   1.000
_cell.length_b   1.000
_cell.length_c   1.000
_cell.angle_alpha   90.00
_cell.angle_beta   90.00
_cell.angle_gamma   90.00
#
_symmetry.space_group_name_H-M   'P 1'
#
loop_
_entity.id
_entity.type
_entity.pdbx_description
1 polymer ?
#
loop_
_entity_poly.entity_id
_entity_poly.type
_entity_poly.pdbx_seq_one_letter_code
_entity_poly.pdbx_strand_id
1 'polypeptide(L)'
;MRKKPYMDKLQAMYMAQTMKPMIVYFIPLLFLYWLFMGVFHGPVAYLPLIGVPIPFWAWYLITYLGVSPILQRVLNVDFQSSD
;
A
#
# COMPACT_ATOMS: atom_id res chain seq x y z
N MET A 1 -3.87 7.45 -35.67
CA MET A 1 -3.17 7.68 -34.38
C MET A 1 -3.85 8.79 -33.54
N ARG A 2 -5.16 8.68 -33.20
CA ARG A 2 -5.90 9.68 -32.41
C ARG A 2 -6.65 9.12 -31.17
N LYS A 3 -6.32 7.90 -30.72
CA LYS A 3 -7.00 7.24 -29.58
C LYS A 3 -6.34 7.47 -28.20
N LYS A 4 -5.08 7.92 -28.17
CA LYS A 4 -4.33 8.23 -26.93
C LYS A 4 -5.06 9.22 -26.00
N PRO A 5 -5.52 10.40 -26.45
CA PRO A 5 -6.13 11.37 -25.55
C PRO A 5 -7.48 10.91 -24.96
N TYR A 6 -8.14 9.94 -25.59
CA TYR A 6 -9.37 9.34 -25.06
C TYR A 6 -9.04 8.28 -23.99
N MET A 7 -8.03 7.44 -24.23
CA MET A 7 -7.53 6.49 -23.22
C MET A 7 -6.98 7.20 -21.99
N ASP A 8 -6.23 8.30 -22.16
CA ASP A 8 -5.66 9.05 -21.03
C ASP A 8 -6.77 9.64 -20.14
N LYS A 9 -7.85 10.14 -20.76
CA LYS A 9 -9.03 10.63 -20.03
C LYS A 9 -9.74 9.52 -19.28
N LEU A 10 -9.89 8.35 -19.88
CA LEU A 10 -10.49 7.19 -19.21
C LEU A 10 -9.63 6.75 -18.02
N GLN A 11 -8.31 6.62 -18.19
CA GLN A 11 -7.39 6.28 -17.11
C GLN A 11 -7.45 7.29 -15.95
N ALA A 12 -7.55 8.58 -16.26
CA ALA A 12 -7.71 9.62 -15.24
C ALA A 12 -9.03 9.49 -14.48
N MET A 13 -10.14 9.15 -15.15
CA MET A 13 -11.43 8.89 -14.49
C MET A 13 -11.37 7.64 -13.61
N TYR A 14 -10.76 6.56 -14.09
CA TYR A 14 -10.54 5.34 -13.30
C TYR A 14 -9.67 5.63 -12.06
N MET A 15 -8.59 6.40 -12.21
CA MET A 15 -7.73 6.80 -11.10
C MET A 15 -8.49 7.65 -10.07
N ALA A 16 -9.29 8.62 -10.52
CA ALA A 16 -10.13 9.41 -9.62
C ALA A 16 -11.17 8.56 -8.88
N GLN A 17 -11.71 7.51 -9.53
CA GLN A 17 -12.68 6.60 -8.94
C GLN A 17 -12.03 5.67 -7.90
N THR A 18 -10.80 5.20 -8.12
CA THR A 18 -10.05 4.36 -7.16
C THR A 18 -9.46 5.17 -6.00
N MET A 19 -9.18 6.47 -6.19
CA MET A 19 -8.67 7.33 -5.11
C MET A 19 -9.67 7.50 -3.96
N LYS A 20 -10.98 7.58 -4.23
CA LYS A 20 -12.00 7.70 -3.18
C LYS A 20 -11.97 6.55 -2.17
N PRO A 21 -12.10 5.27 -2.58
CA PRO A 21 -11.99 4.14 -1.66
C PRO A 21 -10.60 4.07 -1.03
N MET A 22 -9.52 4.38 -1.76
CA MET A 22 -8.18 4.42 -1.18
C MET A 22 -8.07 5.36 0.02
N ILE A 23 -8.62 6.58 -0.06
CA ILE A 23 -8.58 7.54 1.06
C ILE A 23 -9.36 7.01 2.26
N VAL A 24 -10.51 6.37 2.04
CA VAL A 24 -11.31 5.77 3.13
C VAL A 24 -10.52 4.66 3.84
N TYR A 25 -9.84 3.79 3.10
CA TYR A 25 -8.98 2.74 3.68
C TYR A 25 -7.67 3.29 4.26
N PHE A 26 -7.24 4.49 3.87
CA PHE A 26 -6.05 5.14 4.40
C PHE A 26 -6.23 5.59 5.86
N ILE A 27 -7.46 5.96 6.26
CA ILE A 27 -7.78 6.40 7.63
C ILE A 27 -7.50 5.30 8.67
N PRO A 28 -8.05 4.07 8.57
CA PRO A 28 -7.74 3.01 9.51
C PRO A 28 -6.26 2.61 9.47
N LEU A 29 -5.60 2.70 8.30
CA LEU A 29 -4.16 2.46 8.17
C LEU A 29 -3.32 3.47 8.97
N LEU A 30 -3.65 4.76 8.87
CA LEU A 30 -2.98 5.82 9.65
C LEU A 30 -3.26 5.70 11.15
N PHE A 31 -4.48 5.33 11.53
CA PHE A 31 -4.84 5.12 12.92
C PHE A 31 -4.01 3.99 13.55
N LEU A 32 -3.89 2.86 12.85
CA LEU A 32 -3.03 1.75 13.30
C LEU A 32 -1.56 2.15 13.36
N TYR A 33 -1.07 2.90 12.37
CA TYR A 33 0.29 3.40 12.38
C TYR A 33 0.57 4.28 13.61
N TRP A 34 -0.33 5.22 13.90
CA TRP A 34 -0.19 6.09 15.06
C TRP A 34 -0.25 5.31 16.38
N LEU A 35 -1.19 4.37 16.50
CA LEU A 35 -1.32 3.49 17.67
C LEU A 35 -0.03 2.69 17.91
N PHE A 36 0.50 2.05 16.87
CA PHE A 36 1.68 1.21 17.01
C PHE A 36 2.97 2.02 17.24
N MET A 37 3.08 3.22 16.68
CA MET A 37 4.21 4.10 16.99
C MET A 37 4.26 4.46 18.49
N GLY A 38 3.11 4.64 19.14
CA GLY A 38 3.04 4.89 20.58
C GLY A 38 3.33 3.68 21.47
N VAL A 39 3.34 2.47 20.92
CA VAL A 39 3.63 1.23 21.66
C VAL A 39 5.08 0.79 21.45
N PHE A 40 5.57 0.84 20.21
CA PHE A 40 6.89 0.36 19.83
C PHE A 40 7.94 1.48 19.82
N HIS A 41 8.64 1.65 20.93
CA HIS A 41 9.72 2.65 21.07
C HIS A 41 11.13 2.12 20.73
N GLY A 42 11.27 0.79 20.59
CA GLY A 42 12.55 0.10 20.34
C GLY A 42 12.65 -0.51 18.94
N PRO A 43 13.79 -1.16 18.64
CA PRO A 43 13.95 -1.91 17.40
C PRO A 43 12.97 -3.08 17.34
N VAL A 44 12.21 -3.17 16.24
CA VAL A 44 11.10 -4.14 16.12
C VAL A 44 11.55 -5.41 15.39
N ALA A 45 12.57 -5.29 14.55
CA ALA A 45 13.16 -6.41 13.82
C ALA A 45 14.66 -6.16 13.59
N TYR A 46 15.38 -7.24 13.31
CA TYR A 46 16.78 -7.19 12.88
C TYR A 46 16.89 -7.78 11.48
N LEU A 47 17.67 -7.14 10.61
CA LEU A 47 17.93 -7.70 9.28
C LEU A 47 18.75 -8.99 9.40
N PRO A 48 18.36 -10.08 8.72
CA PRO A 48 18.98 -11.39 8.88
C PRO A 48 20.44 -11.47 8.41
N LEU A 49 20.89 -10.57 7.53
CA LEU A 49 22.26 -10.56 6.99
C LEU A 49 23.22 -9.63 7.73
N ILE A 50 22.73 -8.49 8.22
CA ILE A 50 23.58 -7.38 8.70
C ILE A 50 23.35 -7.11 10.20
N GLY A 51 22.30 -7.70 10.80
CA GLY A 51 21.97 -7.50 12.21
C GLY A 51 21.59 -6.05 12.54
N VAL A 52 21.28 -5.24 11.53
CA VAL A 52 20.92 -3.83 11.72
C VAL A 52 19.51 -3.76 12.32
N PRO A 53 19.32 -3.03 13.44
CA PRO A 53 18.01 -2.80 14.02
C PRO A 53 17.14 -1.96 13.10
N ILE A 54 15.91 -2.42 12.87
CA ILE A 54 14.92 -1.72 12.04
C ILE A 54 13.91 -1.03 12.97
N PRO A 55 13.71 0.29 12.85
CA PRO A 55 12.67 1.00 13.57
C PRO A 55 11.27 0.63 13.05
N PHE A 56 10.25 0.80 13.89
CA PHE A 56 8.87 0.40 13.57
C PHE A 56 8.39 0.93 12.21
N TRP A 57 8.64 2.20 11.88
CA TRP A 57 8.18 2.80 10.63
C TRP A 57 8.71 2.09 9.38
N ALA A 58 9.98 1.68 9.39
CA ALA A 58 10.61 0.97 8.27
C ALA A 58 10.10 -0.47 8.20
N TRP A 59 9.93 -1.13 9.34
CA TRP A 59 9.31 -2.46 9.41
C TRP A 59 7.86 -2.47 8.89
N TYR A 60 7.08 -1.44 9.25
CA TYR A 60 5.71 -1.25 8.79
C TYR A 60 5.62 -1.08 7.27
N LEU A 61 6.55 -0.33 6.66
CA LEU A 61 6.60 -0.17 5.21
C LEU A 61 6.96 -1.49 4.50
N ILE A 62 7.94 -2.23 5.01
CA ILE A 62 8.34 -3.53 4.44
C ILE A 62 7.18 -4.53 4.49
N THR A 63 6.49 -4.62 5.63
CA THR A 63 5.33 -5.51 5.77
C THR A 63 4.18 -5.09 4.87
N TYR A 64 3.89 -3.80 4.74
CA TYR A 64 2.89 -3.30 3.79
C TYR A 64 3.21 -3.71 2.34
N LEU A 65 4.46 -3.52 1.90
CA LEU A 65 4.89 -3.91 0.56
C LEU A 65 4.83 -5.43 0.35
N GLY A 66 5.25 -6.22 1.33
CA GLY A 66 5.23 -7.68 1.25
C GLY A 66 3.82 -8.29 1.30
N VAL A 67 2.92 -7.70 2.08
CA VAL A 67 1.54 -8.19 2.24
C VAL A 67 0.66 -7.79 1.05
N SER A 68 0.93 -6.65 0.41
CA SER A 68 0.13 -6.19 -0.74
C SER A 68 -0.02 -7.20 -1.90
N PRO A 69 1.04 -7.88 -2.42
CA PRO A 69 0.88 -8.90 -3.46
C PRO A 69 0.21 -10.17 -2.93
N ILE A 70 0.37 -10.48 -1.64
CA ILE A 70 -0.28 -11.63 -1.02
C ILE A 70 -1.79 -11.39 -0.94
N LEU A 71 -2.20 -10.22 -0.48
CA LEU A 71 -3.62 -9.81 -0.45
C LEU A 71 -4.23 -9.80 -1.84
N GLN A 72 -3.52 -9.28 -2.85
CA GLN A 72 -3.98 -9.31 -4.25
C GLN A 72 -4.25 -10.75 -4.73
N ARG A 73 -3.32 -11.67 -4.45
CA ARG A 73 -3.48 -13.09 -4.79
C ARG A 73 -4.60 -13.77 -4.03
N VAL A 74 -4.74 -13.51 -2.74
CA VAL A 74 -5.77 -14.14 -1.89
C VAL A 74 -7.16 -13.64 -2.27
N LEU A 75 -7.30 -12.35 -2.55
CA LEU A 75 -8.59 -11.73 -2.86
C LEU A 75 -8.95 -11.83 -4.35
N ASN A 76 -8.08 -12.40 -5.19
CA ASN A 76 -8.21 -12.43 -6.66
C ASN A 76 -8.59 -11.06 -7.25
N VAL A 77 -8.03 -9.98 -6.70
CA VAL A 77 -8.33 -8.63 -7.16
C VAL A 77 -7.29 -8.22 -8.19
N ASP A 78 -7.65 -8.33 -9.46
CA ASP A 78 -6.89 -7.71 -10.54
C ASP A 78 -7.15 -6.21 -10.51
N PHE A 79 -6.17 -5.42 -10.11
CA PHE A 79 -6.20 -3.96 -10.32
C PHE A 79 -6.21 -3.59 -11.82
N GLN A 80 -6.19 -4.60 -12.72
CA GLN A 80 -6.00 -4.48 -14.16
C GLN A 80 -7.05 -5.22 -15.01
N SER A 81 -8.24 -5.59 -14.50
CA SER A 81 -9.30 -6.10 -15.39
C SER A 81 -10.20 -4.97 -15.88
N SER A 82 -9.77 -4.30 -16.94
CA SER A 82 -10.64 -3.56 -17.85
C SER A 82 -10.52 -4.19 -19.22
N ASP A 83 -11.00 -5.44 -19.32
CA ASP A 83 -11.44 -6.04 -20.57
C ASP A 83 -12.91 -5.65 -20.82
#